data_AF-A0A3G5CP60-F1
#
_entry.id   AF-A0A3G5CP60-F1
#
_cell.length_a   1.000
_cell.length_b   1.000
_cell.length_c   1.000
_cell.angle_alpha   90.00
_cell.angle_beta   90.00
_cell.angle_gamma   90.00
#
_symmetry.space_group_name_H-M   'P 1'
#
loop_
_entity.id
_entity.type
_entity.pdbx_description
1 polymer ?
#
loop_
_entity_poly.entity_id
_entity_poly.type
_entity_poly.pdbx_seq_one_letter_code
_entity_poly.pdbx_strand_id
1 'polypeptide(L)' 'MAVPKKRTSGSRKKIRNHAWKIKSTEKASKSFSLARSVLSGRSRSFYYVTEKKSFRTNQQYLQNHQVQLIDRYGAVSN' A
#
# COMPACT_ATOMS: atom_id res chain seq x y z
N MET A 1 -36.28 -33.93 6.73
CA MET A 1 -35.34 -33.08 5.98
C MET A 1 -35.20 -33.62 4.56
N ALA A 2 -35.09 -32.77 3.55
CA ALA A 2 -34.89 -33.22 2.18
C ALA A 2 -33.47 -33.77 1.97
N VAL A 3 -33.35 -34.96 1.38
CA VAL A 3 -32.06 -35.62 1.12
C VAL A 3 -31.85 -35.72 -0.40
N PRO A 4 -30.67 -35.37 -0.92
CA PRO A 4 -30.41 -35.47 -2.36
C PRO A 4 -30.41 -36.95 -2.79
N LYS A 5 -31.26 -37.28 -3.76
CA LYS A 5 -31.35 -38.65 -4.29
C LYS A 5 -30.07 -39.10 -5.03
N LYS A 6 -29.35 -38.16 -5.63
CA LYS A 6 -28.12 -38.38 -6.42
C LYS A 6 -27.12 -37.25 -6.19
N ARG A 7 -25.84 -37.56 -6.37
CA ARG A 7 -24.77 -36.55 -6.30
C ARG A 7 -24.86 -35.57 -7.48
N THR A 8 -24.47 -34.33 -7.26
CA THR A 8 -24.27 -33.38 -8.36
C THR A 8 -23.10 -33.81 -9.23
N SER A 9 -23.26 -33.72 -10.56
CA SER A 9 -22.14 -33.96 -11.48
C SER A 9 -21.00 -32.95 -11.28
N GLY A 10 -19.79 -33.34 -11.67
CA GLY A 10 -18.60 -32.47 -11.55
C GLY A 10 -18.78 -31.13 -12.27
N SER A 11 -19.38 -31.14 -13.46
CA SER A 11 -19.66 -29.92 -14.23
C SER A 11 -20.60 -28.96 -13.47
N ARG A 12 -21.74 -29.45 -12.96
CA ARG A 12 -22.69 -28.61 -12.20
C ARG A 12 -22.07 -28.04 -10.92
N LYS A 13 -21.20 -28.80 -10.24
CA LYS A 13 -20.43 -28.30 -9.09
C LYS A 13 -19.46 -27.18 -9.51
N LYS A 14 -18.71 -27.35 -10.60
CA LYS A 14 -17.78 -26.34 -11.12
C LYS A 14 -18.49 -25.04 -11.51
N ILE A 15 -19.62 -25.12 -12.20
CA ILE A 15 -20.43 -23.94 -12.60
C ILE A 15 -20.87 -23.14 -11.37
N ARG A 16 -21.38 -23.82 -10.34
CA ARG A 16 -21.80 -23.15 -9.10
C ARG A 16 -20.62 -22.47 -8.41
N ASN A 17 -19.47 -23.15 -8.31
CA ASN A 17 -18.27 -22.57 -7.72
C ASN A 17 -17.73 -21.38 -8.53
N HIS A 18 -17.83 -21.43 -9.86
CA HIS A 18 -17.41 -20.33 -10.74
C HIS A 18 -18.23 -19.06 -10.50
N ALA A 19 -19.55 -19.19 -10.32
CA ALA A 19 -20.42 -18.07 -9.99
C ALA A 19 -20.03 -17.36 -8.68
N TRP A 20 -19.53 -18.11 -7.69
CA TRP A 20 -18.98 -17.52 -6.46
C TRP A 20 -17.62 -16.83 -6.70
N LYS A 21 -16.76 -17.40 -7.54
CA LYS A 21 -15.42 -16.85 -7.84
C LYS A 21 -15.46 -15.59 -8.71
N ILE A 22 -16.38 -15.47 -9.66
CA ILE A 22 -16.49 -14.27 -10.51
C ILE A 22 -16.74 -13.01 -9.67
N LYS A 23 -17.48 -13.12 -8.56
CA LYS A 23 -17.76 -11.95 -7.71
C LYS A 23 -16.48 -11.29 -7.17
N SER A 24 -15.40 -12.05 -6.98
CA SER A 24 -14.12 -11.47 -6.53
C SER A 24 -13.39 -10.73 -7.65
N THR A 25 -13.55 -11.13 -8.91
CA THR A 25 -12.83 -10.51 -10.03
C THR A 25 -13.31 -9.08 -10.25
N GLU A 26 -14.62 -8.83 -10.15
CA GLU A 26 -15.18 -7.48 -10.28
C GLU A 26 -14.64 -6.53 -9.18
N LYS A 27 -14.56 -7.02 -7.94
CA LYS A 27 -14.00 -6.26 -6.82
C LYS A 27 -12.51 -6.00 -7.00
N ALA A 28 -11.77 -6.98 -7.51
CA ALA A 28 -10.35 -6.84 -7.83
C ALA A 28 -10.11 -5.75 -8.90
N SER A 29 -10.89 -5.73 -9.98
CA SER A 29 -10.79 -4.71 -11.03
C SER A 29 -11.05 -3.30 -10.48
N LYS A 30 -12.08 -3.13 -9.64
CA LYS A 30 -12.39 -1.84 -8.99
C LYS A 30 -11.25 -1.40 -8.07
N SER A 31 -10.72 -2.32 -7.26
CA SER A 31 -9.59 -2.05 -6.35
C SER A 31 -8.32 -1.67 -7.10
N PHE A 32 -8.03 -2.34 -8.23
CA PHE A 32 -6.84 -2.05 -9.04
C PHE A 32 -6.91 -0.65 -9.68
N SER A 33 -8.05 -0.30 -10.26
CA SER A 33 -8.28 1.05 -10.80
C SER A 33 -8.12 2.12 -9.71
N LEU A 34 -8.63 1.86 -8.51
CA LEU A 34 -8.48 2.77 -7.37
C LEU A 34 -7.01 2.92 -6.95
N ALA A 35 -6.28 1.82 -6.83
CA ALA A 35 -4.85 1.85 -6.48
C ALA A 35 -4.03 2.67 -7.49
N ARG A 36 -4.28 2.50 -8.80
CA ARG A 36 -3.62 3.31 -9.83
C ARG A 36 -3.93 4.80 -9.69
N SER A 37 -5.19 5.15 -9.41
CA SER A 37 -5.60 6.54 -9.19
C SER A 37 -4.84 7.17 -8.01
N VAL A 38 -4.76 6.43 -6.89
CA VAL A 38 -4.01 6.83 -5.68
C VAL A 38 -2.53 7.03 -5.98
N LEU A 39 -1.88 6.04 -6.61
CA LEU A 39 -0.45 6.10 -6.94
C LEU A 39 -0.10 7.23 -7.91
N SER A 40 -1.03 7.61 -8.79
CA SER A 40 -0.79 8.67 -9.78
C SER A 40 -0.72 10.07 -9.18
N GLY A 41 -1.22 10.27 -7.95
CA GLY A 41 -1.26 11.57 -7.25
C GLY A 41 -2.10 12.67 -7.91
N ARG A 42 -2.78 12.38 -9.03
CA ARG A 42 -3.56 13.36 -9.82
C ARG A 42 -4.99 13.54 -9.32
N SER A 43 -5.53 12.54 -8.64
CA SER A 43 -6.91 12.58 -8.12
C SER A 43 -6.96 13.37 -6.81
N ARG A 44 -7.90 14.32 -6.72
CA ARG A 44 -8.15 15.16 -5.53
C ARG A 44 -9.41 14.75 -4.76
N SER A 45 -10.12 13.71 -5.21
CA SER A 45 -11.43 13.34 -4.66
C SER A 45 -11.37 12.38 -3.46
N PHE A 46 -10.22 11.74 -3.19
CA PHE A 46 -10.07 10.79 -2.09
C PHE A 46 -8.91 11.19 -1.18
N TYR A 47 -9.17 11.24 0.13
CA TYR A 47 -8.19 11.55 1.16
C TYR A 47 -7.77 10.27 1.87
N TYR A 48 -6.46 10.06 2.01
CA TYR A 48 -5.89 8.97 2.78
C TYR A 48 -4.77 9.54 3.65
N VAL A 49 -4.66 9.05 4.89
CA VAL A 49 -3.60 9.49 5.81
C VAL A 49 -2.28 8.97 5.26
N THR A 50 -1.47 9.89 4.73
CA THR A 50 -0.10 9.58 4.33
C THR A 50 0.83 10.08 5.42
N GLU A 51 1.48 9.13 6.10
CA GLU A 51 2.68 9.43 6.87
C GLU A 51 3.71 9.97 5.86
N LYS A 52 3.95 11.28 5.86
CA LYS A 52 5.08 11.87 5.13
C LYS A 52 6.34 11.40 5.82
N LYS A 53 6.85 10.22 5.44
CA LYS A 53 8.21 9.82 5.79
C LYS A 53 9.15 10.80 5.11
N SER A 54 9.60 11.80 5.85
CA SER A 54 10.74 12.61 5.44
C SER A 54 11.94 11.66 5.38
N PHE A 55 12.37 11.27 4.19
CA PHE A 55 13.67 10.66 4.02
C PHE A 55 14.70 11.72 4.44
N ARG A 56 15.13 11.67 5.70
CA ARG A 56 16.27 12.46 6.16
C ARG A 56 17.48 11.90 5.46
N THR A 57 17.84 12.47 4.32
CA THR A 57 19.06 12.14 3.61
C THR A 57 20.27 12.63 4.40
N ASN A 58 21.42 11.98 4.18
CA ASN A 58 22.71 12.15 4.86
C ASN A 58 23.21 13.60 5.06
N GLN A 59 22.57 14.59 4.41
CA GLN A 59 22.74 16.02 4.64
C GLN A 59 22.64 16.40 6.13
N GLN A 60 21.72 15.77 6.87
CA GLN A 60 21.52 16.09 8.29
C GLN A 60 22.64 15.52 9.18
N TYR A 61 23.26 14.40 8.78
CA TYR A 61 24.41 13.83 9.47
C TYR A 61 25.66 14.70 9.28
N LEU A 62 25.87 15.20 8.05
CA LEU A 62 26.97 16.10 7.73
C LEU A 62 26.84 17.47 8.42
N GLN A 63 25.62 18.03 8.51
CA GLN A 63 25.35 19.27 9.24
C GLN A 63 25.62 19.12 10.74
N ASN A 64 25.13 18.04 11.36
CA ASN A 64 25.33 17.80 12.80
C ASN A 64 26.80 17.54 13.14
N HIS A 65 27.55 16.87 12.25
CA HIS A 65 28.97 16.62 12.45
C HIS A 65 29.82 17.90 12.28
N GLN A 66 29.45 18.82 11.38
CA GLN A 66 30.15 20.10 11.26
C GLN A 66 29.95 21.00 12.49
N VAL A 67 28.74 21.07 13.04
CA VAL A 67 28.46 21.83 14.27
C VAL A 67 29.27 21.27 15.45
N GLN A 68 29.33 19.93 15.60
CA GLN A 68 30.15 19.28 16.63
C GLN A 68 31.66 19.53 16.50
N LEU A 69 32.18 19.77 15.29
CA LEU A 69 33.59 20.13 15.08
C LEU A 69 33.84 21.60 15.44
N ILE A 70 32.92 22.50 15.07
CA ILE A 70 33.01 23.93 15.40
C ILE A 70 33.00 24.13 16.91
N ASP A 71 32.12 23.44 17.64
CA ASP A 71 32.04 23.56 19.11
C ASP A 71 33.29 22.98 19.82
N ARG A 72 33.96 22.01 19.19
CA ARG A 72 35.15 21.34 19.77
C ARG A 72 36.46 22.09 19.50
N TYR A 73 36.54 22.86 18.42
CA TYR A 73 37.76 23.56 17.98
C TYR A 73 37.64 25.10 17.97
N GLY A 74 36.43 25.66 18.18
CA GLY A 74 36.15 27.10 18.08
C GLY A 74 36.45 27.94 19.32
N ALA A 75 36.92 27.35 20.42
CA ALA A 75 37.25 28.07 21.66
C ALA A 75 38.72 28.54 21.75
N VAL A 76 39.50 28.44 20.66
CA VAL A 76 40.93 28.81 20.64
C VAL A 76 41.18 29.93 19.63
N SER A 77 40.57 31.09 19.85
CA SER A 77 41.03 32.36 19.29
C SER A 77 40.47 33.55 20.08
N ASN A 78 41.23 33.98 21.07
CA ASN A 78 41.40 35.37 21.52
C ASN A 78 42.78 35.46 22.17
#